data_AF-A0A8B8U8Y6-F1
#
_entry.id   AF-A0A8B8U8Y6-F1
#
_cell.length_a   1.000
_cell.length_b   1.000
_cell.length_c   1.000
_cell.angle_alpha   90.00
_cell.angle_beta   90.00
_cell.angle_gamma   90.00
#
_symmetry.space_group_name_H-M   'P 1'
#
loop_
_entity.id
_entity.type
_entity.pdbx_description
1 polymer ?
#
loop_
_entity_poly.entity_id
_entity_poly.type
_entity_poly.pdbx_seq_one_letter_code
_entity_poly.pdbx_strand_id
1 'polypeptide(L)'
;MAPIHTITRKPVSWHDNLEEPADARFLNLIHHATQGPRKKYPETQAESQEIGWDSEPLVSPERDDRRLNLFRVYNDITLCKAKLWSLGEEGRHQ
;
A
#
# COMPACT_ATOMS: atom_id res chain seq x y z
N MET A 1 -31.60 -42.77 -11.90
CA MET A 1 -30.54 -42.12 -11.10
C MET A 1 -29.79 -41.17 -12.02
N ALA A 2 -29.79 -39.87 -11.73
CA ALA A 2 -29.12 -38.89 -12.59
C ALA A 2 -27.60 -38.85 -12.28
N PRO A 3 -26.72 -38.70 -13.27
CA PRO A 3 -25.28 -38.63 -13.06
C PRO A 3 -24.89 -37.33 -12.34
N ILE A 4 -24.14 -37.47 -11.24
CA ILE A 4 -23.57 -36.33 -10.51
C ILE A 4 -22.39 -35.81 -11.33
N HIS A 5 -22.51 -34.57 -11.80
CA HIS A 5 -21.42 -33.90 -12.51
C HIS A 5 -20.60 -33.09 -11.49
N THR A 6 -19.31 -33.40 -11.38
CA THR A 6 -18.39 -32.70 -10.50
C THR A 6 -18.13 -31.30 -11.06
N ILE A 7 -18.57 -30.26 -10.35
CA ILE A 7 -18.28 -28.88 -10.73
C ILE A 7 -16.83 -28.58 -10.34
N THR A 8 -15.99 -28.24 -11.32
CA THR A 8 -14.61 -27.82 -11.08
C THR A 8 -14.61 -26.59 -10.16
N ARG A 9 -13.82 -26.64 -9.08
CA ARG A 9 -13.68 -25.53 -8.14
C ARG A 9 -13.11 -24.29 -8.84
N LYS A 10 -13.37 -23.12 -8.25
CA LYS A 10 -12.78 -21.87 -8.72
C LYS A 10 -11.25 -21.98 -8.71
N PRO A 11 -10.55 -21.69 -9.81
CA PRO A 11 -9.09 -21.64 -9.79
C PRO A 11 -8.64 -20.58 -8.78
N VAL A 12 -7.52 -20.84 -8.08
CA VAL A 12 -6.94 -19.96 -7.05
C VAL A 12 -7.86 -19.78 -5.83
N SER A 13 -8.62 -20.81 -5.47
CA SER A 13 -9.36 -20.83 -4.20
C SER A 13 -8.37 -20.65 -3.04
N TRP A 14 -8.65 -19.73 -2.11
CA TRP A 14 -7.73 -19.42 -0.99
C TRP A 14 -7.33 -20.67 -0.19
N HIS A 15 -8.20 -21.67 -0.14
CA HIS A 15 -7.99 -22.95 0.54
C HIS A 15 -7.09 -23.93 -0.22
N ASP A 16 -6.84 -23.70 -1.52
CA ASP A 16 -6.01 -24.54 -2.38
C ASP A 16 -4.69 -23.83 -2.77
N ASN A 17 -4.45 -22.59 -2.33
CA ASN A 17 -3.19 -21.88 -2.56
C ASN A 17 -2.13 -22.37 -1.57
N LEU A 18 -1.34 -23.35 -1.98
CA LEU A 18 -0.04 -23.60 -1.36
C LEU A 18 0.86 -22.39 -1.61
N GLU A 19 1.42 -21.81 -0.56
CA GLU A 19 2.36 -20.69 -0.69
C GLU A 19 3.70 -21.22 -1.19
N GLU A 20 3.87 -21.23 -2.51
CA GLU A 20 5.15 -21.53 -3.13
C GLU A 20 6.11 -20.34 -2.93
N PRO A 21 7.37 -20.58 -2.53
CA PRO A 21 8.35 -19.51 -2.41
C PRO A 21 8.55 -18.84 -3.77
N ALA A 22 8.32 -17.52 -3.83
CA ALA A 22 8.48 -16.75 -5.06
C ALA A 22 9.89 -16.89 -5.64
N ASP A 23 10.01 -17.04 -6.97
CA ASP A 23 11.31 -17.16 -7.65
C ASP A 23 12.17 -15.90 -7.37
N ALA A 24 13.28 -16.10 -6.67
CA ALA A 24 14.21 -15.04 -6.32
C ALA A 24 14.73 -14.27 -7.55
N ARG A 25 14.85 -14.93 -8.71
CA ARG A 25 15.25 -14.27 -9.97
C ARG A 25 14.18 -13.29 -10.44
N PHE A 26 12.92 -13.67 -10.31
CA PHE A 26 11.79 -12.82 -10.67
C PHE A 26 11.67 -11.62 -9.72
N LEU A 27 11.85 -11.85 -8.42
CA LEU A 27 11.89 -10.76 -7.43
C LEU A 27 13.04 -9.79 -7.71
N ASN A 28 14.23 -10.30 -8.05
CA ASN A 28 15.37 -9.46 -8.41
C ASN A 28 15.11 -8.63 -9.67
N LEU A 29 14.43 -9.21 -10.67
CA LEU A 29 14.04 -8.50 -11.89
C LEU A 29 13.06 -7.34 -11.57
N ILE A 30 12.05 -7.59 -10.74
CA ILE A 30 11.14 -6.54 -10.28
C ILE A 30 11.91 -5.48 -9.52
N HIS A 31 12.76 -5.87 -8.57
CA HIS A 31 13.55 -4.93 -7.78
C HIS A 31 14.40 -4.02 -8.67
N HIS A 32 15.05 -4.59 -9.68
CA HIS A 32 15.82 -3.85 -10.68
C HIS A 32 14.91 -2.92 -11.51
N ALA A 33 13.75 -3.41 -11.96
CA ALA A 33 12.77 -2.61 -12.67
C ALA A 33 12.13 -1.51 -11.80
N THR A 34 12.13 -1.64 -10.48
CA THR A 34 11.64 -0.62 -9.55
C THR A 34 12.71 0.39 -9.13
N GLN A 35 13.95 0.25 -9.59
CA GLN A 35 14.98 1.27 -9.34
C GLN A 35 14.51 2.62 -9.90
N GLY A 36 14.76 3.67 -9.12
CA GLY A 36 14.37 5.03 -9.45
C GLY A 36 14.94 5.46 -10.82
N PRO A 37 14.23 6.35 -11.55
CA PRO A 37 14.61 6.73 -12.91
C PRO A 37 16.07 7.20 -13.06
N ARG A 38 16.61 7.91 -12.06
CA ARG A 38 18.00 8.37 -11.99
C ARG A 38 19.05 7.26 -12.02
N LYS A 39 18.71 6.04 -11.60
CA LYS A 39 19.62 4.89 -11.68
C LYS A 39 19.64 4.26 -13.07
N LYS A 40 18.64 4.56 -13.91
CA LYS A 40 18.47 3.99 -15.25
C LYS A 40 18.89 4.92 -16.36
N TYR A 41 18.72 6.23 -16.16
CA TYR A 41 18.95 7.24 -17.20
C TYR A 41 19.70 8.44 -16.61
N PRO A 42 20.60 9.08 -17.40
CA PRO A 42 21.34 10.26 -16.95
C PRO A 42 20.43 11.50 -16.82
N GLU A 43 19.35 11.57 -17.61
CA GLU A 43 18.44 12.72 -17.69
C GLU A 43 16.98 12.26 -17.88
N THR A 44 16.03 13.10 -17.46
CA THR A 44 14.58 12.88 -17.61
C THR A 44 14.22 12.72 -19.08
N GLN A 45 13.55 11.62 -19.42
CA GLN A 45 13.14 11.34 -20.81
C GLN A 45 11.71 11.82 -21.11
N ALA A 46 10.89 12.04 -20.09
CA ALA A 46 9.50 12.48 -20.21
C ALA A 46 9.09 13.37 -19.03
N GLU A 47 8.11 14.26 -19.25
CA GLU A 47 7.57 15.16 -18.22
C GLU A 47 7.07 14.40 -16.99
N SER A 48 6.45 13.23 -17.19
CA SER A 48 5.99 12.39 -16.08
C SER A 48 7.11 11.82 -15.22
N GLN A 49 8.34 11.78 -15.73
CA GLN A 49 9.52 11.35 -14.96
C GLN A 49 10.11 12.51 -14.16
N GLU A 50 9.85 13.76 -14.53
CA GLU A 50 10.32 14.94 -13.79
C GLU A 50 9.72 14.97 -12.38
N ILE A 51 8.43 14.63 -12.27
CA ILE A 51 7.74 14.48 -10.99
C ILE A 51 8.27 13.22 -10.28
N GLY A 52 9.12 13.42 -9.28
CA GLY A 52 9.72 12.35 -8.49
C GLY A 52 11.07 11.84 -9.02
N TRP A 53 11.66 12.54 -10.01
CA TRP A 53 13.03 12.28 -10.47
C TRP A 53 14.02 12.29 -9.30
N ASP A 54 13.94 13.34 -8.49
CA ASP A 54 14.58 13.45 -7.18
C ASP A 54 13.55 13.19 -6.10
N SER A 55 13.55 11.96 -5.58
CA SER A 55 12.64 11.54 -4.51
C SER A 55 13.11 11.99 -3.12
N GLU A 56 14.38 12.38 -3.01
CA GLU A 56 14.95 12.91 -1.77
C GLU A 56 14.60 14.39 -1.62
N PRO A 57 14.15 14.82 -0.43
CA PRO A 57 13.81 16.21 -0.21
C PRO A 57 15.08 17.09 -0.27
N LEU A 58 14.99 18.23 -0.96
CA LEU A 58 16.11 19.18 -1.09
C LEU A 58 16.53 19.81 0.24
N VAL A 59 15.64 19.82 1.23
CA VAL A 59 15.88 20.33 2.58
C VAL A 59 15.64 19.17 3.55
N SER A 60 16.50 19.05 4.57
CA SER A 60 16.29 18.08 5.63
C SER A 60 14.90 18.26 6.24
N PRO A 61 14.04 17.24 6.18
CA PRO A 61 12.74 17.29 6.83
C PRO A 61 13.00 17.01 8.31
N GLU A 62 13.54 17.99 9.05
CA GLU A 62 13.67 17.91 10.50
C GLU A 62 12.26 17.91 11.10
N ARG A 63 11.66 16.72 11.10
CA ARG A 63 10.25 16.47 11.43
C ARG A 63 10.00 16.35 12.92
N ASP A 64 11.07 16.32 13.71
CA ASP A 64 11.02 16.16 15.16
C ASP A 64 10.75 17.48 15.88
N ASP A 65 11.04 18.64 15.25
CA ASP A 65 10.72 19.94 15.84
C ASP A 65 9.21 20.20 15.79
N ARG A 66 8.54 19.99 16.93
CA ARG A 66 7.11 20.23 17.11
C ARG A 66 6.69 21.70 16.97
N ARG A 67 7.63 22.65 17.02
CA ARG A 67 7.32 24.08 16.80
C ARG A 67 7.07 24.38 15.32
N LEU A 68 7.71 23.62 14.44
CA LEU A 68 7.62 23.79 12.99
C LEU A 68 6.70 22.74 12.34
N ASN A 69 6.52 21.58 12.98
CA ASN A 69 5.75 20.46 12.43
C ASN A 69 4.43 20.24 13.18
N LEU A 70 3.32 20.69 12.59
CA LEU A 70 1.97 20.53 13.14
C LEU A 70 1.22 19.37 12.47
N PHE A 71 1.74 18.15 12.62
CA PHE A 71 1.05 16.96 12.14
C PHE A 71 -0.26 16.72 12.91
N ARG A 72 -1.26 16.19 12.22
CA ARG A 72 -2.46 15.70 12.88
C ARG A 72 -2.11 14.43 13.66
N VAL A 73 -2.01 14.55 14.97
CA VAL A 73 -1.74 13.43 15.88
C VAL A 73 -3.04 13.05 16.58
N TYR A 74 -3.37 11.76 16.57
CA TYR A 74 -4.50 11.22 17.31
C TYR A 74 -4.02 10.75 18.68
N ASN A 75 -4.74 11.13 19.72
CA ASN A 75 -4.57 10.62 21.08
C ASN A 75 -5.73 9.68 21.45
N ASP A 76 -5.60 8.98 22.58
CA ASP A 76 -6.61 8.04 23.06
C ASP A 76 -8.01 8.67 23.19
N ILE A 77 -8.07 9.94 23.59
CA ILE A 77 -9.33 10.69 23.72
C ILE A 77 -9.98 10.87 22.33
N THR A 78 -9.22 11.36 21.35
CA THR A 78 -9.71 11.57 19.97
C THR A 78 -10.15 10.26 19.33
N LEU A 79 -9.42 9.16 19.57
CA LEU A 79 -9.76 7.83 19.07
C LEU A 79 -11.00 7.26 19.77
N CYS A 80 -11.09 7.38 21.09
CA CYS A 80 -12.25 6.96 21.88
C CYS A 80 -13.51 7.69 21.42
N LYS A 81 -13.41 9.02 21.26
CA LYS A 81 -14.51 9.84 20.78
C LYS A 81 -14.93 9.47 19.36
N ALA A 82 -13.97 9.26 18.45
CA ALA A 82 -14.28 8.79 17.10
C ALA A 82 -15.05 7.46 17.11
N LYS A 83 -14.61 6.48 17.91
CA LYS A 83 -15.31 5.20 18.08
C LYS A 83 -16.74 5.36 18.63
N LEU A 84 -16.92 6.22 19.63
CA LEU A 84 -18.24 6.51 20.19
C LEU A 84 -19.18 7.13 19.15
N TRP A 85 -18.66 8.05 18.33
CA TRP A 85 -19.43 8.65 17.24
C TRP A 85 -19.84 7.63 16.18
N SER A 86 -18.95 6.71 15.80
CA SER A 86 -19.27 5.63 14.84
C SER A 86 -20.36 4.69 15.35
N LEU A 87 -20.34 4.32 16.64
CA LEU A 87 -21.36 3.44 17.24
C LEU A 87 -22.76 4.10 17.27
N GLY A 88 -22.81 5.42 17.45
CA GLY A 88 -24.06 6.19 17.41
C GLY A 88 -24.65 6.39 16.01
N GLU A 89 -23.87 6.18 14.93
CA GLU A 89 -24.40 6.12 13.56
C GLU A 89 -25.08 4.79 13.26
N GLU A 90 -24.60 3.68 13.83
CA GLU A 90 -25.14 2.34 13.62
C GLU A 90 -26.55 2.17 14.22
N GLY A 91 -26.85 2.86 15.32
CA GLY A 91 -28.19 2.88 15.93
C GLY A 91 -29.22 3.81 15.27
N ARG A 92 -28.84 4.57 14.24
CA ARG A 92 -29.75 5.50 13.53
C ARG A 92 -30.36 4.92 12.25
N HIS A 93 -30.04 3.66 11.93
CA HIS A 93 -30.50 2.96 10.73
C HIS A 93 -31.38 1.73 11.02
N GLN A 94 -32.03 1.67 12.19
CA GLN A 94 -33.09 0.71 12.51
C GLN A 94 -34.44 1.40 12.64
#